data_AF-A0A7J7QBD3-F1
#
_entry.id   AF-A0A7J7QBD3-F1
#
_cell.length_a   1.000
_cell.length_b   1.000
_cell.length_c   1.000
_cell.angle_alpha   90.00
_cell.angle_beta   90.00
_cell.angle_gamma   90.00
#
_symmetry.space_group_name_H-M   'P 1'
#
loop_
_entity.id
_entity.type
_entity.pdbx_description
1 polymer ?
#
loop_
_entity_poly.entity_id
_entity_poly.type
_entity_poly.pdbx_seq_one_letter_code
_entity_poly.pdbx_strand_id
1 'polypeptide(L)'
;VIENRAKEVGVAVLDLSNLNLHLSQFIEAGRFYTTTQLLLDACQPRQLVVVGSLHHEVAGAAGVNQVTAAAWEQVHLARSAFDDTNGILLVQEL
;
A
#
# COMPACT_ATOMS: atom_id res chain seq x y z
N VAL A 1 0.52 -1.54 -0.52
CA VAL A 1 0.09 -0.19 -0.06
C VAL A 1 0.80 0.15 1.24
N ILE A 2 1.20 1.41 1.40
CA ILE A 2 1.80 1.94 2.63
C ILE A 2 1.30 3.36 2.85
N GLU A 3 1.17 3.77 4.10
CA GLU A 3 0.92 5.16 4.46
C GLU A 3 2.00 5.69 5.43
N ASN A 4 2.09 7.01 5.54
CA ASN A 4 2.93 7.67 6.52
C ASN A 4 2.10 8.50 7.53
N ARG A 5 2.79 9.15 8.48
CA ARG A 5 2.14 9.95 9.54
C ARG A 5 1.35 11.16 9.03
N ALA A 6 1.65 11.64 7.82
CA ALA A 6 0.92 12.73 7.17
C ALA A 6 -0.29 12.24 6.36
N LYS A 7 -0.64 10.95 6.46
CA LYS A 7 -1.64 10.26 5.63
C LYS A 7 -1.35 10.31 4.14
N GLU A 8 -0.08 10.49 3.77
CA GLU A 8 0.33 10.22 2.41
C GLU A 8 0.34 8.72 2.20
N VAL A 9 -0.37 8.27 1.18
CA VAL A 9 -0.54 6.87 0.81
C VAL A 9 0.20 6.61 -0.50
N GLY A 10 1.08 5.62 -0.47
CA GLY A 10 1.74 5.05 -1.65
C GLY A 10 1.08 3.72 -2.01
N VAL A 11 0.68 3.59 -3.27
CA VAL A 11 0.11 2.36 -3.84
C VAL A 11 0.94 1.95 -5.05
N ALA A 12 1.39 0.71 -5.06
CA ALA A 12 1.99 0.05 -6.21
C ALA A 12 1.12 -1.15 -6.59
N VAL A 13 0.72 -1.22 -7.85
CA VAL A 13 -0.09 -2.32 -8.41
C VAL A 13 0.68 -2.95 -9.55
N LEU A 14 1.00 -4.23 -9.40
CA LEU A 14 1.62 -5.04 -10.44
C LEU A 14 0.54 -5.86 -11.14
N ASP A 15 0.23 -5.52 -12.38
CA ASP A 15 -0.64 -6.30 -13.25
C ASP A 15 0.22 -7.25 -14.10
N LEU A 16 0.19 -8.54 -13.75
CA LEU A 16 0.93 -9.58 -14.46
C LEU A 16 0.34 -9.92 -15.83
N SER A 17 -0.91 -9.55 -16.10
CA SER A 17 -1.58 -9.85 -17.37
C SER A 17 -1.06 -8.93 -18.47
N ASN A 18 -0.85 -7.65 -18.13
CA ASN A 18 -0.32 -6.63 -19.03
C ASN A 18 1.17 -6.32 -18.78
N LEU A 19 1.78 -6.96 -17.78
CA LEU A 19 3.16 -6.73 -17.33
C LEU A 19 3.43 -5.26 -16.97
N ASN A 20 2.48 -4.62 -16.30
CA ASN A 20 2.55 -3.21 -15.94
C ASN A 20 2.68 -3.01 -14.43
N LEU A 21 3.54 -2.07 -14.04
CA LEU A 21 3.64 -1.56 -12.68
C LEU A 21 3.03 -0.15 -12.62
N HIS A 22 1.90 -0.02 -11.95
CA HIS A 22 1.26 1.27 -11.70
C HIS A 22 1.64 1.78 -10.33
N LEU A 23 2.19 3.00 -10.28
CA LEU A 23 2.53 3.70 -9.05
C LEU A 23 1.58 4.88 -8.85
N SER A 24 1.08 5.05 -7.64
CA SER A 24 0.19 6.14 -7.26
C SER A 24 0.53 6.66 -5.87
N GLN A 25 0.56 7.97 -5.73
CA GLN A 25 0.86 8.66 -4.47
C GLN A 25 -0.13 9.80 -4.29
N PHE A 26 -0.75 9.88 -3.12
CA PHE A 26 -1.71 10.93 -2.79
C PHE A 26 -1.81 11.11 -1.27
N ILE A 27 -2.36 12.25 -0.85
CA ILE A 27 -2.67 12.51 0.57
C ILE A 27 -4.13 12.12 0.82
N GLU A 28 -4.36 11.26 1.79
CA GLU A 28 -5.69 10.87 2.22
C GLU A 28 -6.26 11.90 3.20
N ALA A 29 -7.32 12.60 2.78
CA ALA A 29 -7.95 13.64 3.59
C ALA A 29 -8.84 13.07 4.72
N GLY A 30 -9.53 11.96 4.45
CA GLY A 30 -10.52 11.37 5.35
C GLY A 30 -9.93 10.44 6.41
N ARG A 31 -10.76 10.02 7.38
CA ARG A 31 -10.42 8.92 8.31
C ARG A 31 -10.79 7.55 7.76
N PHE A 32 -11.61 7.50 6.71
CA PHE A 32 -12.11 6.27 6.10
C PHE A 32 -11.27 5.80 4.93
N TYR A 33 -10.23 6.54 4.54
CA TYR A 33 -9.38 6.18 3.40
C TYR A 33 -10.16 5.98 2.10
N THR A 34 -11.09 6.88 1.80
CA THR A 34 -12.03 6.75 0.69
C THR A 34 -11.31 6.74 -0.65
N THR A 35 -10.26 7.56 -0.82
CA THR A 35 -9.48 7.55 -2.07
C THR A 35 -8.75 6.24 -2.25
N THR A 36 -8.16 5.73 -1.17
CA THR A 36 -7.50 4.42 -1.19
C THR A 36 -8.48 3.29 -1.52
N GLN A 37 -9.66 3.25 -0.90
CA GLN A 37 -10.68 2.24 -1.18
C GLN A 37 -11.14 2.30 -2.64
N LEU A 38 -11.43 3.49 -3.17
CA LEU A 38 -11.85 3.66 -4.56
C LEU A 38 -10.79 3.15 -5.54
N LEU A 39 -9.51 3.41 -5.28
CA LEU A 39 -8.41 2.91 -6.10
C LEU A 39 -8.32 1.37 -6.05
N LEU A 40 -8.43 0.78 -4.86
CA LEU A 40 -8.39 -0.68 -4.70
C LEU A 40 -9.60 -1.35 -5.35
N ASP A 41 -10.78 -0.75 -5.26
CA ASP A 41 -12.00 -1.21 -5.95
C ASP A 41 -11.84 -1.16 -7.47
N ALA A 42 -11.18 -0.13 -8.01
CA ALA A 42 -10.91 -0.03 -9.43
C ALA A 42 -9.87 -1.06 -9.91
N CYS A 43 -8.85 -1.34 -9.09
CA CYS A 43 -7.78 -2.29 -9.43
C CYS A 43 -8.14 -3.76 -9.18
N GLN A 44 -9.12 -4.05 -8.31
CA GLN A 44 -9.52 -5.41 -7.90
C GLN A 44 -8.31 -6.33 -7.62
N PRO A 45 -7.36 -5.93 -6.73
CA PRO A 45 -6.15 -6.71 -6.52
C PRO A 45 -6.47 -8.08 -5.91
N ARG A 46 -5.82 -9.12 -6.41
CA ARG A 46 -5.96 -10.48 -5.85
C ARG A 46 -5.39 -10.59 -4.43
N GLN A 47 -4.34 -9.83 -4.12
CA GLN A 47 -3.71 -9.79 -2.80
C GLN A 47 -3.30 -8.36 -2.48
N LEU A 48 -3.52 -7.95 -1.23
CA LEU A 48 -3.12 -6.62 -0.74
C LEU A 48 -1.92 -6.74 0.19
N VAL A 49 -0.74 -6.37 -0.31
CA VAL A 49 0.47 -6.33 0.50
C VAL A 49 0.49 -5.06 1.35
N VAL A 50 0.58 -5.23 2.67
CA VAL A 50 0.52 -4.16 3.67
C VAL A 50 1.68 -4.26 4.67
N VAL A 51 1.96 -3.16 5.37
CA VAL A 51 2.97 -3.17 6.44
C VAL A 51 2.42 -3.95 7.64
N GLY A 52 3.18 -4.93 8.14
CA GLY A 52 2.84 -5.71 9.32
C GLY A 52 2.87 -4.90 10.61
N SER A 53 1.99 -5.26 11.55
CA SER A 53 1.81 -4.60 12.85
C SER A 53 2.57 -5.27 14.01
N LEU A 54 3.37 -6.30 13.73
CA LEU A 54 4.04 -7.17 14.72
C LEU A 54 5.03 -6.45 15.64
N HIS A 55 5.42 -5.22 15.31
CA HIS A 55 6.14 -4.34 16.22
C HIS A 55 5.31 -3.07 16.40
N HIS A 56 5.06 -2.69 17.66
CA HIS A 56 4.34 -1.50 18.14
C HIS A 56 4.86 -0.13 17.58
N GLU A 57 5.74 -0.14 16.59
CA GLU A 57 6.41 1.02 16.01
C GLU A 57 5.64 1.63 14.83
N VAL A 58 4.66 0.94 14.25
CA VAL A 58 3.96 1.40 13.05
C VAL A 58 2.69 2.19 13.39
N ALA A 59 2.84 3.23 14.23
CA ALA A 59 1.77 4.17 14.56
C ALA A 59 1.22 4.96 13.36
N GLY A 60 1.80 4.78 12.16
CA GLY A 60 1.43 5.50 10.95
C GLY A 60 1.13 4.62 9.74
N ALA A 61 0.95 3.29 9.88
CA ALA A 61 0.39 2.40 8.83
C ALA A 61 -0.89 1.67 9.27
N ALA A 62 -1.41 2.02 10.44
CA ALA A 62 -2.55 1.34 11.04
C ALA A 62 -3.88 1.70 10.37
N GLY A 63 -4.03 2.91 9.84
CA GLY A 63 -5.31 3.40 9.32
C GLY A 63 -5.68 2.71 8.01
N VAL A 64 -4.76 2.69 7.05
CA VAL A 64 -5.00 2.03 5.76
C VAL A 64 -5.18 0.51 5.92
N ASN A 65 -4.44 -0.12 6.83
CA ASN A 65 -4.61 -1.54 7.11
C ASN A 65 -5.97 -1.82 7.73
N GLN A 66 -6.39 -1.02 8.71
CA GLN A 66 -7.66 -1.22 9.40
C GLN A 66 -8.86 -1.13 8.46
N VAL A 67 -8.91 -0.10 7.62
CA VAL A 67 -10.06 0.13 6.72
C VAL A 67 -10.12 -0.87 5.56
N THR A 68 -8.98 -1.48 5.20
CA THR A 68 -8.93 -2.45 4.09
C THR A 68 -9.04 -3.91 4.56
N ALA A 69 -8.83 -4.20 5.84
CA ALA A 69 -8.77 -5.58 6.36
C ALA A 69 -10.10 -6.35 6.21
N ALA A 70 -11.23 -5.64 6.16
CA ALA A 70 -12.54 -6.28 6.00
C ALA A 70 -12.87 -6.67 4.55
N ALA A 71 -12.26 -6.00 3.57
CA ALA A 71 -12.61 -6.14 2.16
C ALA A 71 -11.55 -6.86 1.32
N TRP A 72 -10.30 -6.88 1.76
CA TRP A 72 -9.20 -7.50 1.01
C TRP A 72 -8.37 -8.45 1.88
N GLU A 73 -7.93 -9.55 1.27
CA GLU A 73 -6.94 -10.44 1.88
C GLU A 73 -5.60 -9.71 1.99
N GLN A 74 -5.14 -9.49 3.23
CA GLN A 74 -3.91 -8.78 3.53
C GLN A 74 -2.73 -9.72 3.72
N VAL A 75 -1.65 -9.45 2.99
CA VAL A 75 -0.34 -10.04 3.22
C VAL A 75 0.50 -9.04 3.99
N HIS A 76 0.78 -9.34 5.25
CA HIS A 76 1.57 -8.47 6.12
C HIS A 76 3.07 -8.74 5.94
N LEU A 77 3.83 -7.72 5.54
CA LEU A 77 5.29 -7.78 5.43
C LEU A 77 5.97 -6.80 6.40
N ALA A 78 7.22 -7.07 6.76
CA ALA A 78 8.00 -6.13 7.58
C ALA A 78 8.14 -4.77 6.89
N ARG A 79 8.28 -3.69 7.67
CA ARG A 79 8.47 -2.33 7.12
C ARG A 79 9.66 -2.23 6.18
N SER A 80 10.71 -3.02 6.40
CA SER A 80 11.89 -3.10 5.53
C SER A 80 11.57 -3.58 4.11
N ALA A 81 10.44 -4.25 3.87
CA ALA A 81 9.99 -4.60 2.52
C ALA A 81 9.43 -3.39 1.74
N PHE A 82 9.19 -2.26 2.42
CA PHE A 82 8.71 -1.00 1.84
C PHE A 82 9.82 0.06 1.84
N ASP A 83 11.05 -0.38 1.60
CA ASP A 83 12.24 0.46 1.47
C ASP A 83 12.27 1.10 0.07
N ASP A 84 12.00 2.40 0.01
CA ASP A 84 12.00 3.18 -1.24
C ASP A 84 13.42 3.41 -1.79
N THR A 85 14.43 3.42 -0.92
CA THR A 85 15.84 3.62 -1.30
C THR A 85 16.38 2.42 -2.08
N ASN A 86 16.09 1.21 -1.62
CA ASN A 86 16.44 0.00 -2.37
C ASN A 86 15.41 -0.31 -3.47
N GLY A 87 14.14 0.06 -3.26
CA GLY A 87 13.06 -0.18 -4.22
C GLY A 87 13.27 0.54 -5.56
N ILE A 88 13.75 1.79 -5.54
CA ILE A 88 14.00 2.53 -6.78
C ILE A 88 15.04 1.85 -7.67
N LEU A 89 16.07 1.23 -7.08
CA LEU A 89 17.11 0.52 -7.82
C LEU A 89 16.55 -0.70 -8.56
N LEU A 90 15.55 -1.37 -7.99
CA LEU A 90 14.89 -2.52 -8.63
C LEU A 90 13.95 -2.11 -9.75
N VAL A 91 13.25 -0.99 -9.61
CA VAL A 91 12.29 -0.50 -10.61
C VAL A 91 12.97 0.11 -11.83
N GLN A 92 14.18 0.67 -11.68
CA GLN A 92 14.96 1.21 -12.80
C GLN A 92 15.35 0.17 -13.85
N GLU A 93 15.32 -1.11 -13.49
CA GLU A 93 15.67 -2.24 -14.35
C GLU A 93 14.42 -2.89 -15.01
N LEU A 94 13.23 -2.31 -14.82
CA LEU A 94 11.95 -2.74 -15.42
C LEU A 94 11.61 -1.91 -16.67
#